data_AF-A0A8J6QYP3-F1
#
_entry.id   AF-A0A8J6QYP3-F1
#
_cell.length_a   1.000
_cell.length_b   1.000
_cell.length_c   1.000
_cell.angle_alpha   90.00
_cell.angle_beta   90.00
_cell.angle_gamma   90.00
#
_symmetry.space_group_name_H-M   'P 1'
#
loop_
_entity.id
_entity.type
_entity.pdbx_description
1 polymer ?
#
loop_
_entity_poly.entity_id
_entity_poly.type
_entity_poly.pdbx_seq_one_letter_code
_entity_poly.pdbx_strand_id
1 'polypeptide(L)'
;MSKGQLIKLWAWSLGLFLCFTSPAPAQTIFSPMQQRLSPQTVLRQLAAADVVYLGETHDSPADHRAQLKIIQALHQKQPRLAIALEMFQRPYQPALDRYLAGQITEAELRQQSQFDQRWGYDWEYYAPILRFAKAKRLPLIALNTPTEITRKVARQGLDSLTASDRQFIPPAAEIRTDNVAYRQRIQKIYEEMHQGHSSSKNFEQFFEAQVLWDETMAERIAQFATTHPNSQIVVLAGQGHIIYGDGIPSRVTRRLKNTPNFVQRLVLLNPENIENGGRAIADYLWKEEE
;
A
#
# COMPACT_ATOMS: atom_id res chain seq x y z
N MET A 1 -16.03 -47.89 -67.13
CA MET A 1 -17.21 -47.00 -67.05
C MET A 1 -17.25 -46.39 -65.66
N SER A 2 -17.13 -45.06 -65.61
CA SER A 2 -17.39 -44.09 -64.52
C SER A 2 -17.49 -44.58 -63.06
N LYS A 3 -16.70 -43.96 -62.16
CA LYS A 3 -17.26 -43.13 -61.07
C LYS A 3 -16.15 -42.40 -60.26
N GLY A 4 -16.19 -41.07 -60.34
CA GLY A 4 -16.09 -40.16 -59.19
C GLY A 4 -14.71 -39.83 -58.61
N GLN A 5 -14.07 -38.79 -59.13
CA GLN A 5 -13.04 -38.04 -58.40
C GLN A 5 -13.69 -37.26 -57.23
N LEU A 6 -13.21 -37.49 -56.01
CA LEU A 6 -13.55 -36.70 -54.83
C LEU A 6 -12.70 -35.40 -54.80
N ILE A 7 -13.36 -34.28 -55.05
CA ILE A 7 -12.83 -32.93 -54.86
C ILE A 7 -12.71 -32.65 -53.36
N LYS A 8 -11.49 -32.45 -52.86
CA LYS A 8 -11.25 -31.92 -51.51
C LYS A 8 -11.53 -30.41 -51.52
N LEU A 9 -12.69 -30.00 -51.01
CA LEU A 9 -13.01 -28.61 -50.69
C LEU A 9 -12.18 -28.16 -49.48
N TRP A 10 -11.31 -27.17 -49.69
CA TRP A 10 -10.67 -26.42 -48.61
C TRP A 10 -11.66 -25.36 -48.12
N ALA A 11 -12.30 -25.60 -46.97
CA ALA A 11 -13.09 -24.58 -46.30
C ALA A 11 -12.14 -23.62 -45.57
N TRP A 12 -12.03 -22.39 -46.08
CA TRP A 12 -11.48 -21.26 -45.34
C TRP A 12 -12.48 -20.85 -44.26
N SER A 13 -12.31 -21.32 -43.03
CA SER A 13 -12.99 -20.75 -41.88
C SER A 13 -12.25 -19.48 -41.45
N LEU A 14 -12.76 -18.33 -41.88
CA LEU A 14 -12.51 -17.04 -41.22
C LEU A 14 -13.00 -17.16 -39.78
N GLY A 15 -12.09 -17.38 -38.83
CA GLY A 15 -12.39 -17.26 -37.41
C GLY A 15 -12.62 -15.80 -37.06
N LEU A 16 -13.88 -15.40 -36.87
CA LEU A 16 -14.21 -14.20 -36.12
C LEU A 16 -13.74 -14.41 -34.68
N PHE A 17 -12.58 -13.87 -34.33
CA PHE A 17 -12.21 -13.66 -32.93
C PHE A 17 -13.11 -12.55 -32.38
N LEU A 18 -14.28 -12.94 -31.88
CA LEU A 18 -15.05 -12.11 -30.97
C LEU A 18 -14.25 -11.99 -29.68
N CYS A 19 -13.45 -10.92 -29.57
CA CYS A 19 -12.88 -10.50 -28.30
C CYS A 19 -14.04 -10.08 -27.40
N PHE A 20 -14.57 -11.03 -26.62
CA PHE A 20 -15.37 -10.71 -25.45
C PHE A 20 -14.45 -10.08 -24.41
N THR A 21 -14.22 -8.78 -24.53
CA THR A 21 -13.73 -8.00 -23.40
C THR A 21 -14.90 -7.91 -22.43
N SER A 22 -14.84 -8.64 -21.32
CA SER A 22 -15.76 -8.37 -20.21
C SER A 22 -15.64 -6.89 -19.86
N PRO A 23 -16.76 -6.15 -19.72
CA PRO A 23 -16.69 -4.77 -19.27
C PRO A 23 -15.94 -4.76 -17.94
N ALA A 24 -14.92 -3.91 -17.84
CA ALA A 24 -14.24 -3.73 -16.57
C ALA A 24 -15.29 -3.30 -15.53
N PRO A 25 -15.28 -3.88 -14.31
CA PRO A 25 -16.19 -3.45 -13.26
C PRO A 25 -16.12 -1.92 -13.13
N ALA A 26 -17.29 -1.31 -13.07
CA ALA A 26 -17.40 0.14 -13.00
C ALA A 26 -16.75 0.64 -11.69
N GLN A 27 -16.20 1.84 -11.72
CA GLN A 27 -15.54 2.44 -10.55
C GLN A 27 -16.30 3.68 -10.14
N THR A 28 -16.61 3.76 -8.86
CA THR A 28 -17.21 4.96 -8.29
C THR A 28 -16.30 5.53 -7.23
N ILE A 29 -15.93 6.78 -7.44
CA ILE A 29 -15.12 7.53 -6.50
C ILE A 29 -15.98 8.58 -5.84
N PHE A 30 -15.83 8.74 -4.54
CA PHE A 30 -16.49 9.78 -3.78
C PHE A 30 -15.48 10.76 -3.18
N SER A 31 -15.89 12.03 -3.07
CA SER A 31 -15.24 12.99 -2.18
C SER A 31 -15.48 12.59 -0.72
N PRO A 32 -14.80 13.24 0.25
CA PRO A 32 -15.04 12.97 1.67
C PRO A 32 -16.48 13.27 2.10
N MET A 33 -17.16 14.17 1.38
CA MET A 33 -18.58 14.49 1.57
C MET A 33 -19.52 13.57 0.77
N GLN A 34 -19.02 12.41 0.33
CA GLN A 34 -19.76 11.38 -0.41
C GLN A 34 -20.36 11.87 -1.74
N GLN A 35 -19.79 12.92 -2.34
CA GLN A 35 -20.18 13.36 -3.68
C GLN A 35 -19.46 12.52 -4.73
N ARG A 36 -20.19 12.00 -5.72
CA ARG A 36 -19.61 11.22 -6.81
C ARG A 36 -18.66 12.10 -7.65
N LEU A 37 -17.45 11.59 -7.86
CA LEU A 37 -16.40 12.23 -8.65
C LEU A 37 -16.10 11.41 -9.91
N SER A 38 -15.65 12.09 -10.96
CA SER A 38 -15.15 11.41 -12.16
C SER A 38 -13.81 10.70 -11.87
N PRO A 39 -13.67 9.41 -12.23
CA PRO A 39 -12.41 8.68 -12.10
C PRO A 39 -11.22 9.39 -12.75
N GLN A 40 -11.44 10.01 -13.90
CA GLN A 40 -10.41 10.73 -14.64
C GLN A 40 -9.94 11.99 -13.90
N THR A 41 -10.85 12.70 -13.23
CA THR A 41 -10.52 13.87 -12.43
C THR A 41 -9.68 13.47 -11.21
N VAL A 42 -10.08 12.43 -10.51
CA VAL A 42 -9.35 11.95 -9.34
C VAL A 42 -7.97 11.44 -9.74
N LEU A 43 -7.86 10.63 -10.80
CA LEU A 43 -6.56 10.17 -11.31
C LEU A 43 -5.63 11.32 -11.72
N ARG A 44 -6.15 12.43 -12.27
CA ARG A 44 -5.33 13.63 -12.52
C ARG A 44 -4.84 14.27 -11.23
N GLN A 45 -5.68 14.37 -10.21
CA GLN A 45 -5.32 14.93 -8.90
C GLN A 45 -4.30 14.05 -8.17
N LEU A 46 -4.47 12.73 -8.22
CA LEU A 46 -3.51 11.77 -7.68
C LEU A 46 -2.17 11.83 -8.42
N ALA A 47 -2.17 11.94 -9.75
CA ALA A 47 -0.93 12.05 -10.54
C ALA A 47 -0.13 13.34 -10.28
N ALA A 48 -0.76 14.37 -9.72
CA ALA A 48 -0.11 15.62 -9.34
C ALA A 48 0.44 15.61 -7.90
N ALA A 49 0.19 14.56 -7.11
CA ALA A 49 0.70 14.44 -5.75
C ALA A 49 2.12 13.86 -5.72
N ASP A 50 2.92 14.23 -4.72
CA ASP A 50 4.22 13.63 -4.47
C ASP A 50 4.09 12.25 -3.82
N VAL A 51 3.10 12.10 -2.93
CA VAL A 51 2.78 10.82 -2.29
C VAL A 51 1.29 10.51 -2.37
N VAL A 52 0.95 9.32 -2.83
CA VAL A 52 -0.40 8.78 -2.85
C VAL A 52 -0.46 7.57 -1.92
N TYR A 53 -1.30 7.63 -0.89
CA TYR A 53 -1.56 6.53 0.03
C TYR A 53 -2.80 5.78 -0.42
N LEU A 54 -2.67 4.47 -0.62
CA LEU A 54 -3.76 3.57 -0.94
C LEU A 54 -4.04 2.69 0.28
N GLY A 55 -5.06 3.06 1.05
CA GLY A 55 -5.48 2.36 2.26
C GLY A 55 -6.25 1.12 1.93
N GLU A 56 -5.68 -0.03 2.29
CA GLU A 56 -6.28 -1.35 2.05
C GLU A 56 -6.87 -1.96 3.32
N THR A 57 -7.79 -2.89 3.11
CA THR A 57 -8.05 -4.03 3.96
C THR A 57 -7.21 -5.20 3.45
N HIS A 58 -6.30 -5.72 4.27
CA HIS A 58 -5.19 -6.58 3.83
C HIS A 58 -5.58 -7.90 3.16
N ASP A 59 -6.80 -8.38 3.40
CA ASP A 59 -7.37 -9.60 2.82
C ASP A 59 -8.46 -9.32 1.79
N SER A 60 -8.64 -8.07 1.34
CA SER A 60 -9.60 -7.69 0.31
C SER A 60 -9.00 -7.83 -1.10
N PRO A 61 -9.43 -8.82 -1.91
CA PRO A 61 -8.94 -8.94 -3.28
C PRO A 61 -9.36 -7.74 -4.15
N ALA A 62 -10.46 -7.06 -3.80
CA ALA A 62 -10.93 -5.87 -4.51
C ALA A 62 -9.99 -4.68 -4.29
N ASP A 63 -9.43 -4.51 -3.09
CA ASP A 63 -8.49 -3.45 -2.78
C ASP A 63 -7.21 -3.64 -3.59
N HIS A 64 -6.67 -4.85 -3.61
CA HIS A 64 -5.45 -5.15 -4.36
C HIS A 64 -5.60 -4.99 -5.87
N ARG A 65 -6.77 -5.34 -6.44
CA ARG A 65 -7.08 -5.03 -7.85
C ARG A 65 -7.15 -3.52 -8.09
N ALA A 66 -7.80 -2.77 -7.20
CA ALA A 66 -7.88 -1.32 -7.30
C ALA A 66 -6.48 -0.68 -7.21
N GLN A 67 -5.62 -1.15 -6.30
CA GLN A 67 -4.22 -0.70 -6.18
C GLN A 67 -3.47 -0.86 -7.50
N LEU A 68 -3.51 -2.06 -8.10
CA LEU A 68 -2.84 -2.31 -9.37
C LEU A 68 -3.36 -1.37 -10.48
N LYS A 69 -4.68 -1.21 -10.59
CA LYS A 69 -5.31 -0.32 -11.59
C LYS A 69 -4.87 1.14 -11.39
N ILE A 70 -4.87 1.63 -10.15
CA ILE A 70 -4.44 2.99 -9.83
C ILE A 70 -2.96 3.16 -10.14
N ILE A 71 -2.09 2.26 -9.68
CA ILE A 71 -0.64 2.29 -9.96
C ILE A 71 -0.36 2.32 -11.46
N GLN A 72 -1.05 1.48 -12.25
CA GLN A 72 -0.91 1.46 -13.70
C GLN A 72 -1.32 2.80 -14.34
N ALA A 73 -2.45 3.37 -13.90
CA ALA A 73 -2.95 4.65 -14.40
C ALA A 73 -2.05 5.83 -14.01
N LEU A 74 -1.50 5.82 -12.80
CA LEU A 74 -0.54 6.83 -12.33
C LEU A 74 0.78 6.73 -13.09
N HIS A 75 1.33 5.52 -13.27
CA HIS A 75 2.56 5.31 -14.03
C HIS A 75 2.45 5.79 -15.49
N GLN A 76 1.28 5.66 -16.12
CA GLN A 76 1.05 6.22 -17.47
C GLN A 76 1.19 7.74 -17.53
N LYS A 77 0.93 8.45 -16.42
CA LYS A 77 1.02 9.91 -16.31
C LYS A 77 2.35 10.38 -15.74
N GLN A 78 2.92 9.61 -14.81
CA GLN A 78 4.18 9.87 -14.14
C GLN A 78 5.06 8.61 -14.21
N PRO A 79 5.95 8.49 -15.22
CA PRO A 79 6.81 7.31 -15.36
C PRO A 79 7.82 7.14 -14.22
N ARG A 80 8.18 8.24 -13.53
CA ARG A 80 9.03 8.19 -12.33
C ARG A 80 8.16 7.94 -11.10
N LEU A 81 7.86 6.67 -10.87
CA LEU A 81 7.00 6.21 -9.78
C LEU A 81 7.71 5.10 -9.01
N ALA A 82 7.65 5.19 -7.68
CA ALA A 82 8.07 4.12 -6.77
C ALA A 82 6.86 3.60 -6.00
N ILE A 83 6.90 2.32 -5.63
CA ILE A 83 5.85 1.67 -4.84
C ILE A 83 6.44 1.31 -3.47
N ALA A 84 5.85 1.88 -2.43
CA ALA A 84 6.26 1.66 -1.05
C ALA A 84 5.29 0.69 -0.37
N LEU A 85 5.84 -0.26 0.36
CA LEU A 85 5.19 -1.52 0.69
C LEU A 85 5.28 -1.79 2.20
N GLU A 86 4.15 -1.70 2.91
CA GLU A 86 4.08 -1.99 4.35
C GLU A 86 4.52 -3.42 4.69
N MET A 87 4.07 -4.39 3.90
CA MET A 87 4.29 -5.82 4.09
C MET A 87 5.76 -6.26 3.98
N PHE A 88 6.65 -5.42 3.43
CA PHE A 88 8.08 -5.72 3.33
C PHE A 88 8.88 -4.94 4.37
N GLN A 89 9.74 -5.66 5.09
CA GLN A 89 10.55 -5.09 6.17
C GLN A 89 11.94 -4.72 5.66
N ARG A 90 12.51 -3.64 6.21
CA ARG A 90 13.78 -3.01 5.79
C ARG A 90 14.94 -4.00 5.54
N PRO A 91 15.20 -5.02 6.37
CA PRO A 91 16.30 -5.97 6.10
C PRO A 91 16.16 -6.75 4.79
N TYR A 92 14.93 -6.83 4.25
CA TYR A 92 14.62 -7.58 3.03
C TYR A 92 14.59 -6.71 1.77
N GLN A 93 14.92 -5.42 1.85
CA GLN A 93 15.10 -4.56 0.68
C GLN A 93 16.03 -5.19 -0.38
N PRO A 94 17.18 -5.82 -0.03
CA PRO A 94 18.02 -6.47 -1.04
C PRO A 94 17.31 -7.58 -1.82
N ALA A 95 16.34 -8.29 -1.25
CA ALA A 95 15.59 -9.31 -1.98
C ALA A 95 14.67 -8.68 -3.03
N LEU A 96 14.00 -7.57 -2.69
CA LEU A 96 13.21 -6.77 -3.65
C LEU A 96 14.09 -6.30 -4.81
N ASP A 97 15.26 -5.73 -4.49
CA ASP A 97 16.17 -5.17 -5.50
C ASP A 97 16.68 -6.26 -6.45
N ARG A 98 17.08 -7.43 -5.92
CA ARG A 98 17.48 -8.59 -6.74
C ARG A 98 16.34 -9.12 -7.61
N TYR A 99 15.11 -9.14 -7.10
CA TYR A 99 13.95 -9.56 -7.88
C TYR A 99 13.69 -8.62 -9.06
N LEU A 100 13.73 -7.31 -8.82
CA LEU A 100 13.60 -6.28 -9.85
C LEU A 100 14.72 -6.37 -10.90
N ALA A 101 15.94 -6.69 -10.47
CA ALA A 101 17.08 -6.92 -11.36
C ALA A 101 17.03 -8.25 -12.13
N GLY A 102 16.02 -9.09 -11.89
CA GLY A 102 15.89 -10.40 -12.53
C GLY A 102 16.89 -11.45 -12.02
N GLN A 103 17.56 -11.19 -10.90
CA GLN A 103 18.57 -12.09 -10.32
C GLN A 103 17.96 -13.22 -9.49
N ILE A 104 16.74 -13.01 -8.98
CA ILE A 104 15.97 -14.04 -8.30
C ILE A 104 14.56 -14.15 -8.90
N THR A 105 14.00 -15.34 -8.81
CA THR A 105 12.62 -15.67 -9.16
C THR A 105 11.65 -15.07 -8.14
N GLU A 106 10.37 -15.08 -8.49
CA GLU A 106 9.32 -14.63 -7.58
C GLU A 106 9.18 -15.54 -6.34
N ALA A 107 9.33 -16.86 -6.53
CA ALA A 107 9.32 -17.81 -5.43
C ALA A 107 10.47 -17.55 -4.44
N GLU A 108 11.67 -17.25 -4.96
CA GLU A 108 12.81 -16.88 -4.13
C GLU A 108 12.58 -15.54 -3.41
N LEU A 109 11.94 -14.55 -4.04
CA LEU A 109 11.56 -13.31 -3.35
C LEU A 109 10.64 -13.60 -2.16
N ARG A 110 9.57 -14.36 -2.38
CA ARG A 110 8.60 -14.75 -1.33
C ARG A 110 9.30 -15.44 -0.16
N GLN A 111 10.21 -16.38 -0.47
CA GLN A 111 10.99 -17.09 0.54
C GLN A 111 11.99 -16.19 1.27
N GLN A 112 12.81 -15.42 0.54
CA GLN A 112 13.91 -14.62 1.10
C GLN A 112 13.40 -13.42 1.92
N SER A 113 12.23 -12.88 1.57
CA SER A 113 11.54 -11.86 2.36
C SER A 113 10.78 -12.43 3.56
N GLN A 114 10.69 -13.76 3.68
CA GLN A 114 9.91 -14.46 4.70
C GLN A 114 8.43 -14.02 4.71
N PHE A 115 7.89 -13.71 3.52
CA PHE A 115 6.57 -13.10 3.35
C PHE A 115 5.46 -13.85 4.11
N ASP A 116 5.43 -15.17 3.96
CA ASP A 116 4.40 -16.03 4.57
C ASP A 116 4.44 -16.01 6.10
N GLN A 117 5.64 -15.95 6.69
CA GLN A 117 5.79 -15.95 8.15
C GLN A 117 5.55 -14.57 8.76
N ARG A 118 5.92 -13.52 8.03
CA ARG A 118 5.98 -12.14 8.54
C ARG A 118 4.72 -11.34 8.25
N TRP A 119 4.12 -11.56 7.08
CA TRP A 119 2.89 -10.90 6.66
C TRP A 119 1.69 -11.82 6.77
N GLY A 120 1.79 -13.04 6.23
CA GLY A 120 0.79 -14.10 6.43
C GLY A 120 -0.48 -14.00 5.59
N TYR A 121 -0.61 -12.98 4.74
CA TYR A 121 -1.68 -12.88 3.74
C TYR A 121 -1.34 -13.64 2.46
N ASP A 122 -2.33 -13.86 1.59
CA ASP A 122 -2.11 -14.51 0.30
C ASP A 122 -1.10 -13.72 -0.53
N TRP A 123 -0.10 -14.42 -1.07
CA TRP A 123 0.91 -13.85 -1.96
C TRP A 123 0.28 -13.20 -3.20
N GLU A 124 -0.77 -13.80 -3.78
CA GLU A 124 -1.39 -13.31 -5.02
C GLU A 124 -2.18 -12.02 -4.83
N TYR A 125 -2.41 -11.58 -3.59
CA TYR A 125 -2.90 -10.23 -3.32
C TYR A 125 -1.88 -9.16 -3.74
N TYR A 126 -0.58 -9.43 -3.60
CA TYR A 126 0.47 -8.44 -3.84
C TYR A 126 1.31 -8.77 -5.08
N ALA A 127 1.43 -10.04 -5.45
CA ALA A 127 2.26 -10.50 -6.56
C ALA A 127 2.00 -9.76 -7.90
N PRO A 128 0.74 -9.48 -8.31
CA PRO A 128 0.47 -8.73 -9.54
C PRO A 128 1.12 -7.33 -9.55
N ILE A 129 1.17 -6.66 -8.40
CA ILE A 129 1.78 -5.33 -8.24
C ILE A 129 3.30 -5.45 -8.34
N LEU A 130 3.90 -6.45 -7.70
CA LEU A 130 5.34 -6.72 -7.77
C LEU A 130 5.79 -7.09 -9.19
N ARG A 131 5.02 -7.92 -9.89
CA ARG A 131 5.25 -8.28 -11.29
C ARG A 131 5.18 -7.04 -12.19
N PHE A 132 4.20 -6.16 -11.96
CA PHE A 132 4.10 -4.90 -12.69
C PHE A 132 5.31 -4.00 -12.42
N ALA A 133 5.72 -3.86 -11.16
CA ALA A 133 6.90 -3.09 -10.78
C ALA A 133 8.15 -3.62 -11.49
N LYS A 134 8.36 -4.93 -11.52
CA LYS A 134 9.47 -5.57 -12.25
C LYS A 134 9.40 -5.29 -13.75
N ALA A 135 8.23 -5.48 -14.37
CA ALA A 135 8.04 -5.27 -15.80
C ALA A 135 8.29 -3.81 -16.22
N LYS A 136 7.99 -2.84 -15.35
CA LYS A 136 8.19 -1.41 -15.59
C LYS A 136 9.45 -0.84 -14.95
N ARG A 137 10.25 -1.67 -14.27
CA ARG A 137 11.45 -1.29 -13.52
C ARG A 137 11.19 -0.17 -12.49
N LEU A 138 10.05 -0.26 -11.80
CA LEU A 138 9.68 0.67 -10.74
C LEU A 138 10.40 0.27 -9.44
N PRO A 139 11.00 1.22 -8.72
CA PRO A 139 11.56 0.95 -7.41
C PRO A 139 10.48 0.43 -6.46
N LEU A 140 10.81 -0.63 -5.72
CA LEU A 140 10.02 -1.12 -4.59
C LEU A 140 10.71 -0.71 -3.29
N ILE A 141 9.95 -0.22 -2.31
CA ILE A 141 10.50 0.29 -1.05
C ILE A 141 9.91 -0.52 0.10
N ALA A 142 10.76 -1.28 0.81
CA ALA A 142 10.39 -1.94 2.04
C ALA A 142 10.25 -0.91 3.17
N LEU A 143 9.04 -0.73 3.70
CA LEU A 143 8.75 0.35 4.64
C LEU A 143 9.02 -0.03 6.10
N ASN A 144 8.70 -1.26 6.47
CA ASN A 144 8.46 -1.58 7.87
C ASN A 144 9.72 -2.09 8.61
N THR A 145 9.70 -2.04 9.93
CA THR A 145 10.76 -2.59 10.80
C THR A 145 10.56 -4.11 10.97
N PRO A 146 11.60 -4.89 11.32
CA PRO A 146 11.44 -6.26 11.81
C PRO A 146 10.26 -6.46 12.75
N THR A 147 9.41 -7.46 12.50
CA THR A 147 8.26 -7.79 13.37
C THR A 147 8.68 -8.08 14.81
N GLU A 148 9.90 -8.59 15.01
CA GLU A 148 10.48 -8.83 16.32
C GLU A 148 10.61 -7.54 17.14
N ILE A 149 10.95 -6.42 16.49
CA ILE A 149 11.10 -5.11 17.13
C ILE A 149 9.73 -4.59 17.57
N THR A 150 8.72 -4.64 16.70
CA THR A 150 7.38 -4.17 17.06
C THR A 150 6.71 -5.05 18.12
N ARG A 151 6.89 -6.38 18.05
CA ARG A 151 6.46 -7.31 19.10
C ARG A 151 7.14 -7.04 20.44
N LYS A 152 8.42 -6.67 20.41
CA LYS A 152 9.17 -6.31 21.62
C LYS A 152 8.60 -5.04 22.26
N VAL A 153 8.35 -3.99 21.48
CA VAL A 153 7.70 -2.76 21.97
C VAL A 153 6.29 -3.02 22.47
N ALA A 154 5.49 -3.81 21.75
CA ALA A 154 4.14 -4.18 22.18
C ALA A 154 4.10 -4.93 23.52
N ARG A 155 5.22 -5.52 23.95
CA ARG A 155 5.34 -6.25 25.23
C ARG A 155 6.05 -5.46 26.33
N GLN A 156 7.00 -4.61 25.96
CA GLN A 156 7.99 -4.03 26.90
C GLN A 156 8.15 -2.51 26.75
N GLY A 157 7.51 -1.89 25.78
CA GLY A 157 7.60 -0.46 25.49
C GLY A 157 8.85 -0.05 24.70
N LEU A 158 8.90 1.21 24.27
CA LEU A 158 9.98 1.79 23.45
C LEU A 158 11.35 1.74 24.14
N ASP A 159 11.40 1.89 25.47
CA ASP A 159 12.64 1.89 26.25
C ASP A 159 13.36 0.52 26.23
N SER A 160 12.66 -0.55 25.82
CA SER A 160 13.26 -1.87 25.66
C SER A 160 14.23 -1.98 24.48
N LEU A 161 14.20 -1.03 23.54
CA LEU A 161 14.93 -1.11 22.27
C LEU A 161 16.44 -0.93 22.43
N THR A 162 17.19 -1.92 21.94
CA THR A 162 18.66 -1.94 22.00
C THR A 162 19.29 -1.15 20.86
N ALA A 163 20.61 -0.99 20.89
CA ALA A 163 21.36 -0.42 19.77
C ALA A 163 21.19 -1.22 18.46
N SER A 164 21.07 -2.54 18.54
CA SER A 164 20.83 -3.39 17.36
C SER A 164 19.42 -3.18 16.78
N ASP A 165 18.42 -2.91 17.62
CA ASP A 165 17.06 -2.62 17.12
C ASP A 165 17.02 -1.27 16.40
N ARG A 166 17.75 -0.29 16.94
CA ARG A 166 17.79 1.11 16.46
C ARG A 166 18.28 1.28 15.02
N GLN A 167 18.96 0.29 14.44
CA GLN A 167 19.39 0.36 13.04
C GLN A 167 18.22 0.23 12.04
N PHE A 168 17.06 -0.30 12.47
CA PHE A 168 15.92 -0.56 11.61
C PHE A 168 14.73 0.39 11.86
N ILE A 169 14.90 1.38 12.72
CA ILE A 169 13.86 2.34 13.11
C ILE A 169 14.41 3.77 13.09
N PRO A 170 13.54 4.80 13.16
CA PRO A 170 13.99 6.18 13.21
C PRO A 170 14.76 6.50 14.50
N PRO A 171 15.54 7.60 14.52
CA PRO A 171 16.13 8.11 15.74
C PRO A 171 15.07 8.31 16.83
N ALA A 172 15.38 7.95 18.08
CA ALA A 172 14.40 8.01 19.17
C ALA A 172 13.79 9.41 19.36
N ALA A 173 14.56 10.48 19.12
CA ALA A 173 14.07 11.86 19.18
C ALA A 173 12.99 12.19 18.12
N GLU A 174 12.88 11.38 17.07
CA GLU A 174 11.86 11.51 16.03
C GLU A 174 10.63 10.63 16.26
N ILE A 175 10.65 9.74 17.26
CA ILE A 175 9.49 8.90 17.60
C ILE A 175 8.58 9.72 18.52
N ARG A 176 7.42 10.13 18.00
CA ARG A 176 6.55 11.11 18.66
C ARG A 176 5.21 10.49 19.04
N THR A 177 4.89 10.55 20.32
CA THR A 177 3.69 9.99 20.95
C THR A 177 2.64 11.06 21.32
N ASP A 178 2.87 12.32 20.95
CA ASP A 178 2.11 13.49 21.41
C ASP A 178 0.91 13.87 20.53
N ASN A 179 0.60 13.11 19.48
CA ASN A 179 -0.61 13.33 18.69
C ASN A 179 -1.85 12.82 19.44
N VAL A 180 -2.56 13.74 20.11
CA VAL A 180 -3.75 13.46 20.93
C VAL A 180 -4.88 12.81 20.13
N ALA A 181 -5.18 13.32 18.93
CA ALA A 181 -6.26 12.78 18.09
C ALA A 181 -5.95 11.36 17.62
N TYR A 182 -4.71 11.10 17.20
CA TYR A 182 -4.24 9.77 16.86
C TYR A 182 -4.35 8.82 18.06
N ARG A 183 -3.86 9.25 19.23
CA ARG A 183 -3.91 8.45 20.46
C ARG A 183 -5.34 8.08 20.86
N GLN A 184 -6.27 9.03 20.82
CA GLN A 184 -7.69 8.78 21.09
C GLN A 184 -8.29 7.76 20.12
N ARG A 185 -7.91 7.82 18.83
CA ARG A 185 -8.36 6.84 17.84
C ARG A 185 -7.80 5.44 18.10
N ILE A 186 -6.50 5.34 18.39
CA ILE A 186 -5.86 4.05 18.73
C ILE A 186 -6.45 3.48 20.03
N GLN A 187 -6.82 4.32 21.01
CA GLN A 187 -7.52 3.90 22.22
C GLN A 187 -8.86 3.22 21.90
N LYS A 188 -9.69 3.82 21.04
CA LYS A 188 -10.97 3.22 20.64
C LYS A 188 -10.78 1.86 19.95
N ILE A 189 -9.83 1.79 19.01
CA ILE A 189 -9.49 0.53 18.32
C ILE A 189 -9.01 -0.52 19.33
N TYR A 190 -8.17 -0.13 20.28
CA TYR A 190 -7.71 -1.02 21.34
C TYR A 190 -8.89 -1.56 22.16
N GLU A 191 -9.81 -0.70 22.60
CA GLU A 191 -11.00 -1.10 23.37
C GLU A 191 -11.92 -2.07 22.61
N GLU A 192 -12.13 -1.83 21.32
CA GLU A 192 -12.92 -2.71 20.44
C GLU A 192 -12.26 -4.09 20.27
N MET A 193 -10.94 -4.14 20.05
CA MET A 193 -10.19 -5.40 19.90
C MET A 193 -9.98 -6.17 21.22
N HIS A 194 -9.95 -5.46 22.35
CA HIS A 194 -9.76 -6.05 23.68
C HIS A 194 -10.97 -6.81 24.22
N GLN A 195 -12.09 -6.78 23.51
CA GLN A 195 -13.17 -7.75 23.70
C GLN A 195 -12.81 -9.16 23.18
N GLY A 196 -11.56 -9.42 22.75
CA GLY A 196 -11.12 -10.81 22.53
C GLY A 196 -9.65 -11.17 22.29
N HIS A 197 -8.76 -10.35 21.70
CA HIS A 197 -7.53 -10.93 21.08
C HIS A 197 -6.22 -10.10 21.02
N SER A 198 -6.07 -9.00 21.76
CA SER A 198 -4.85 -8.17 21.63
C SER A 198 -3.62 -8.73 22.38
N SER A 199 -2.46 -8.67 21.70
CA SER A 199 -1.18 -9.21 22.19
C SER A 199 -0.50 -8.39 23.29
N SER A 200 -0.90 -7.13 23.45
CA SER A 200 -0.44 -6.22 24.51
C SER A 200 -1.48 -6.19 25.62
N LYS A 201 -1.07 -6.40 26.88
CA LYS A 201 -1.98 -6.27 28.03
C LYS A 201 -2.22 -4.82 28.45
N ASN A 202 -1.45 -3.88 27.88
CA ASN A 202 -1.44 -2.46 28.23
C ASN A 202 -1.59 -1.61 26.98
N PHE A 203 -2.50 -0.64 27.02
CA PHE A 203 -2.71 0.33 25.96
C PHE A 203 -1.45 1.11 25.60
N GLU A 204 -0.62 1.49 26.58
CA GLU A 204 0.59 2.28 26.28
C GLU A 204 1.53 1.52 25.34
N GLN A 205 1.75 0.23 25.58
CA GLN A 205 2.63 -0.60 24.78
C GLN A 205 2.05 -0.86 23.39
N PHE A 206 0.72 -1.03 23.30
CA PHE A 206 0.01 -1.12 22.03
C PHE A 206 0.20 0.16 21.21
N PHE A 207 -0.06 1.30 21.83
CA PHE A 207 0.04 2.61 21.23
C PHE A 207 1.46 2.92 20.77
N GLU A 208 2.46 2.64 21.61
CA GLU A 208 3.86 2.79 21.27
C GLU A 208 4.28 1.92 20.08
N ALA A 209 3.76 0.69 19.98
CA ALA A 209 4.02 -0.19 18.84
C ALA A 209 3.40 0.37 17.54
N GLN A 210 2.16 0.88 17.60
CA GLN A 210 1.50 1.56 16.47
C GLN A 210 2.26 2.81 16.02
N VAL A 211 2.70 3.64 16.99
CA VAL A 211 3.52 4.81 16.72
C VAL A 211 4.84 4.39 16.07
N LEU A 212 5.52 3.36 16.56
CA LEU A 212 6.78 2.90 15.99
C LEU A 212 6.62 2.42 14.55
N TRP A 213 5.55 1.69 14.25
CA TRP A 213 5.22 1.28 12.87
C TRP A 213 5.08 2.50 11.95
N ASP A 214 4.21 3.44 12.31
CA ASP A 214 3.96 4.62 11.48
C ASP A 214 5.20 5.50 11.32
N GLU A 215 6.00 5.68 12.38
CA GLU A 215 7.24 6.45 12.34
C GLU A 215 8.28 5.80 11.41
N THR A 216 8.40 4.48 11.48
CA THR A 216 9.32 3.72 10.64
C THR A 216 8.93 3.82 9.16
N MET A 217 7.66 3.62 8.84
CA MET A 217 7.20 3.73 7.45
C MET A 217 7.36 5.16 6.93
N ALA A 218 6.97 6.16 7.73
CA ALA A 218 7.06 7.57 7.35
C ALA A 218 8.50 8.05 7.13
N GLU A 219 9.46 7.61 7.95
CA GLU A 219 10.88 7.93 7.74
C GLU A 219 11.36 7.42 6.38
N ARG A 220 11.01 6.18 6.03
CA ARG A 220 11.47 5.59 4.77
C ARG A 220 10.88 6.29 3.55
N ILE A 221 9.60 6.69 3.62
CA ILE A 221 8.95 7.52 2.60
C ILE A 221 9.66 8.87 2.47
N ALA A 222 9.93 9.55 3.58
CA ALA A 222 10.57 10.86 3.58
C ALA A 222 12.01 10.81 3.04
N GLN A 223 12.78 9.78 3.40
CA GLN A 223 14.12 9.54 2.86
C GLN A 223 14.07 9.34 1.34
N PHE A 224 13.14 8.54 0.85
CA PHE A 224 12.99 8.30 -0.59
C PHE A 224 12.60 9.58 -1.32
N ALA A 225 11.59 10.31 -0.83
CA ALA A 225 11.16 11.59 -1.42
C ALA A 225 12.30 12.61 -1.48
N THR A 226 13.15 12.68 -0.44
CA THR A 226 14.30 13.59 -0.41
C THR A 226 15.38 13.21 -1.41
N THR A 227 15.66 11.92 -1.56
CA THR A 227 16.71 11.42 -2.47
C THR A 227 16.24 11.32 -3.92
N HIS A 228 14.93 11.31 -4.15
CA HIS A 228 14.29 11.22 -5.47
C HIS A 228 13.19 12.28 -5.61
N PRO A 229 13.54 13.59 -5.57
CA PRO A 229 12.56 14.69 -5.47
C PRO A 229 11.63 14.85 -6.67
N ASN A 230 11.84 14.08 -7.73
CA ASN A 230 11.01 14.11 -8.93
C ASN A 230 10.22 12.80 -9.17
N SER A 231 10.24 11.89 -8.20
CA SER A 231 9.52 10.63 -8.25
C SER A 231 8.26 10.71 -7.40
N GLN A 232 7.14 10.26 -7.94
CA GLN A 232 5.94 10.01 -7.14
C GLN A 232 6.11 8.73 -6.33
N ILE A 233 5.58 8.70 -5.12
CA ILE A 233 5.56 7.51 -4.26
C ILE A 233 4.10 7.07 -4.10
N VAL A 234 3.79 5.82 -4.48
CA VAL A 234 2.52 5.17 -4.13
C VAL A 234 2.75 4.26 -2.95
N VAL A 235 2.08 4.51 -1.84
CA VAL A 235 2.21 3.78 -0.59
C VAL A 235 1.04 2.82 -0.45
N LEU A 236 1.32 1.52 -0.30
CA LEU A 236 0.35 0.49 0.05
C LEU A 236 0.48 0.20 1.53
N ALA A 237 -0.58 0.50 2.28
CA ALA A 237 -0.64 0.28 3.72
C ALA A 237 -2.08 0.02 4.17
N GLY A 238 -2.24 -0.71 5.27
CA GLY A 238 -3.50 -0.93 5.93
C GLY A 238 -4.16 0.40 6.28
N GLN A 239 -5.47 0.50 6.04
CA GLN A 239 -6.19 1.76 6.18
C GLN A 239 -6.02 2.42 7.56
N GLY A 240 -5.89 1.65 8.64
CA GLY A 240 -5.67 2.15 10.00
C GLY A 240 -4.44 3.06 10.15
N HIS A 241 -3.41 2.85 9.32
CA HIS A 241 -2.17 3.61 9.28
C HIS A 241 -2.30 4.94 8.52
N ILE A 242 -3.37 5.16 7.77
CA ILE A 242 -3.52 6.34 6.91
C ILE A 242 -4.78 7.17 7.19
N ILE A 243 -5.85 6.57 7.72
CA ILE A 243 -7.13 7.27 7.95
C ILE A 243 -6.94 8.55 8.77
N TYR A 244 -7.72 9.56 8.38
CA TYR A 244 -7.68 10.95 8.86
C TYR A 244 -6.33 11.66 8.62
N GLY A 245 -5.33 11.00 8.05
CA GLY A 245 -3.96 11.50 7.92
C GLY A 245 -3.13 11.43 9.20
N ASP A 246 -3.66 10.85 10.28
CA ASP A 246 -3.03 10.92 11.60
C ASP A 246 -1.86 9.95 11.80
N GLY A 247 -1.81 8.86 11.01
CA GLY A 247 -0.74 7.85 11.06
C GLY A 247 0.50 8.25 10.27
N ILE A 248 0.81 7.49 9.21
CA ILE A 248 1.95 7.74 8.32
C ILE A 248 1.93 9.15 7.72
N PRO A 249 0.81 9.68 7.17
CA PRO A 249 0.84 10.96 6.45
C PRO A 249 1.29 12.16 7.30
N SER A 250 0.79 12.28 8.53
CA SER A 250 1.21 13.37 9.45
C SER A 250 2.70 13.33 9.76
N ARG A 251 3.26 12.12 9.88
CA ARG A 251 4.69 11.88 10.18
C ARG A 251 5.57 12.16 8.97
N VAL A 252 5.09 11.90 7.75
CA VAL A 252 5.75 12.33 6.51
C VAL A 252 5.72 13.86 6.39
N THR A 253 4.57 14.50 6.62
CA THR A 253 4.44 15.97 6.65
C THR A 253 5.45 16.60 7.60
N ARG A 254 5.58 16.05 8.82
CA ARG A 254 6.53 16.56 9.82
C ARG A 254 7.98 16.50 9.32
N ARG A 255 8.37 15.40 8.68
CA ARG A 255 9.74 15.19 8.17
C ARG A 255 10.06 16.03 6.94
N LEU A 256 9.05 16.30 6.11
CA LEU A 256 9.18 17.06 4.87
C LEU A 256 8.63 18.49 4.97
N LYS A 257 8.51 19.04 6.18
CA LYS A 257 7.94 20.38 6.43
C LYS A 257 8.66 21.52 5.69
N ASN A 258 9.91 21.30 5.30
CA ASN A 258 10.73 22.27 4.57
C ASN A 258 10.73 22.03 3.05
N THR A 259 10.02 21.01 2.57
CA THR A 259 9.86 20.72 1.15
C THR A 259 8.70 21.57 0.61
N PRO A 260 8.97 22.59 -0.22
CA PRO A 260 7.93 23.48 -0.71
C PRO A 260 6.95 22.73 -1.61
N ASN A 261 5.66 23.06 -1.48
CA ASN A 261 4.58 22.49 -2.30
C ASN A 261 4.48 20.96 -2.25
N PHE A 262 4.90 20.32 -1.15
CA PHE A 262 4.79 18.86 -1.00
C PHE A 262 3.33 18.43 -0.83
N VAL A 263 2.80 17.70 -1.81
CA VAL A 263 1.40 17.29 -1.88
C VAL A 263 1.26 15.81 -1.56
N GLN A 264 0.39 15.51 -0.60
CA GLN A 264 -0.02 14.15 -0.25
C GLN A 264 -1.50 13.94 -0.57
N ARG A 265 -1.86 12.72 -0.97
CA ARG A 265 -3.25 12.31 -1.20
C ARG A 265 -3.55 10.95 -0.60
N LEU A 266 -4.67 10.84 0.09
CA LEU A 266 -5.15 9.63 0.75
C LEU A 266 -6.36 9.09 0.00
N VAL A 267 -6.28 7.81 -0.38
CA VAL A 267 -7.38 7.06 -1.00
C VAL A 267 -7.70 5.89 -0.10
N LEU A 268 -8.96 5.77 0.35
CA LEU A 268 -9.44 4.52 0.96
C LEU A 268 -10.08 3.66 -0.10
N LEU A 269 -9.66 2.40 -0.16
CA LEU A 269 -10.16 1.41 -1.10
C LEU A 269 -11.31 0.64 -0.46
N ASN A 270 -12.42 0.53 -1.19
CA ASN A 270 -13.64 -0.17 -0.81
C ASN A 270 -14.03 0.00 0.69
N PRO A 271 -14.03 1.23 1.24
CA PRO A 271 -14.24 1.40 2.68
C PRO A 271 -15.64 0.94 3.08
N GLU A 272 -15.67 0.09 4.09
CA GLU A 272 -16.88 -0.32 4.81
C GLU A 272 -17.23 0.73 5.87
N ASN A 273 -18.52 1.01 6.07
CA ASN A 273 -19.04 1.87 7.14
C ASN A 273 -18.34 3.23 7.30
N ILE A 274 -18.59 4.14 6.34
CA ILE A 274 -18.04 5.51 6.38
C ILE A 274 -18.84 6.37 7.35
N GLU A 275 -18.45 6.40 8.62
CA GLU A 275 -19.02 7.31 9.60
C GLU A 275 -18.55 8.76 9.35
N ASN A 276 -19.51 9.66 9.11
CA ASN A 276 -19.24 11.09 8.95
C ASN A 276 -19.04 11.77 10.31
N GLY A 277 -17.88 11.55 10.92
CA GLY A 277 -17.47 12.14 12.21
C GLY A 277 -17.02 13.62 12.14
N GLY A 278 -17.50 14.40 11.16
CA GLY A 278 -17.16 15.82 10.98
C GLY A 278 -15.75 16.12 10.42
N ARG A 279 -14.84 15.14 10.39
CA ARG A 279 -13.52 15.21 9.75
C ARG A 279 -13.45 14.23 8.58
N ALA A 280 -12.90 14.68 7.45
CA ALA A 280 -12.65 13.82 6.29
C ALA A 280 -11.71 12.66 6.65
N ILE A 281 -12.15 11.42 6.39
CA ILE A 281 -11.37 10.20 6.69
C ILE A 281 -10.23 9.97 5.68
N ALA A 282 -10.36 10.48 4.47
CA ALA A 282 -9.35 10.51 3.40
C ALA A 282 -9.74 11.56 2.36
N ASP A 283 -8.91 11.81 1.34
CA ASP A 283 -9.23 12.74 0.26
C ASP A 283 -10.22 12.13 -0.74
N TYR A 284 -10.13 10.81 -0.97
CA TYR A 284 -10.99 10.07 -1.89
C TYR A 284 -11.38 8.70 -1.32
N LEU A 285 -12.59 8.28 -1.66
CA LEU A 285 -13.13 6.96 -1.34
C LEU A 285 -13.35 6.22 -2.66
N TRP A 286 -12.56 5.19 -2.93
CA TRP A 286 -12.55 4.48 -4.21
C TRP A 286 -13.24 3.13 -4.08
N LYS A 287 -14.40 2.97 -4.70
CA LYS A 287 -15.15 1.71 -4.71
C LYS A 287 -15.08 1.04 -6.08
N GLU A 288 -14.67 -0.22 -6.11
CA GLU A 288 -14.96 -1.10 -7.25
C GLU A 288 -16.45 -1.49 -7.16
N GLU A 289 -17.20 -1.31 -8.23
CA GLU A 289 -18.55 -1.87 -8.35
C GLU A 289 -18.41 -3.36 -8.68
N GLU A 290 -19.21 -4.20 -8.01
CA GLU A 290 -19.28 -5.65 -8.24
C GLU A 290 -19.83 -6.00 -9.63
#